data_AF-A0A2X3GTM5-F1
#
_entry.id   AF-A0A2X3GTM5-F1
#
_cell.length_a   1.000
_cell.length_b   1.000
_cell.length_c   1.000
_cell.angle_alpha   90.00
_cell.angle_beta   90.00
_cell.angle_gamma   90.00
#
_symmetry.space_group_name_H-M   'P 1'
#
loop_
_entity.id
_entity.type
_entity.pdbx_description
1 polymer ?
#
loop_
_entity_poly.entity_id
_entity_poly.type
_entity_poly.pdbx_seq_one_letter_code
_entity_poly.pdbx_strand_id
1 'polypeptide(L)'
;MIKDQGVTNLTDALKNVPGVGAFYAGENGSSTTGDAIFMRGVDTSNSIYVDGIRDIGSVTRDTFNTQQVEVIKGARRHGLWPQRALRLDQYDQQAAAP
;
A
#
# COMPACT_ATOMS: atom_id res chain seq x y z
N MET A 1 -7.97 12.06 -5.97
CA MET A 1 -6.75 11.26 -6.25
C MET A 1 -5.74 11.50 -5.13
N ILE A 2 -4.67 10.70 -5.03
CA ILE A 2 -3.66 10.83 -3.96
C ILE A 2 -3.01 12.22 -3.93
N LYS A 3 -2.79 12.82 -5.10
CA LYS A 3 -2.29 14.20 -5.23
C LYS A 3 -3.21 15.24 -4.59
N ASP A 4 -4.52 15.03 -4.65
CA ASP A 4 -5.52 15.97 -4.08
C ASP A 4 -5.55 15.92 -2.54
N GLN A 5 -5.05 14.83 -1.95
CA GLN A 5 -5.02 14.65 -0.49
C GLN A 5 -3.73 15.17 0.15
N GLY A 6 -2.74 15.60 -0.65
CA GLY A 6 -1.45 16.07 -0.13
C GLY A 6 -0.65 15.00 0.62
N VAL A 7 -0.98 13.72 0.44
CA VAL A 7 -0.32 12.60 1.12
C VAL A 7 1.01 12.29 0.42
N THR A 8 2.09 12.19 1.20
CA THR A 8 3.47 11.98 0.71
C THR A 8 4.00 10.57 0.92
N ASN A 9 3.23 9.71 1.59
CA ASN A 9 3.60 8.32 1.82
C ASN A 9 2.35 7.42 1.85
N LEU A 10 2.58 6.12 1.62
CA LEU A 10 1.53 5.11 1.59
C LEU A 10 0.77 5.02 2.91
N THR A 11 1.48 5.10 4.04
CA THR A 11 0.87 5.04 5.37
C THR A 11 -0.16 6.14 5.60
N ASP A 12 0.14 7.38 5.18
CA ASP A 12 -0.77 8.52 5.25
C ASP A 12 -1.95 8.37 4.30
N ALA A 13 -1.72 7.87 3.08
CA ALA A 13 -2.80 7.59 2.13
C ALA A 13 -3.81 6.57 2.68
N LEU A 14 -3.34 5.60 3.47
CA LEU A 14 -4.17 4.54 4.07
C LEU A 14 -4.95 4.99 5.31
N LYS A 15 -4.67 6.16 5.90
CA LYS A 15 -5.45 6.69 7.05
C LYS A 15 -6.93 6.88 6.72
N ASN A 16 -7.25 7.14 5.45
CA ASN A 16 -8.63 7.27 4.97
C ASN A 16 -9.37 5.93 4.86
N VAL A 17 -8.68 4.81 5.11
CA VAL A 17 -9.20 3.47 4.88
C VAL A 17 -9.45 2.78 6.22
N PRO A 18 -10.71 2.63 6.68
CA PRO A 18 -10.99 2.11 8.01
C PRO A 18 -10.52 0.66 8.17
N GLY A 19 -9.81 0.39 9.26
CA GLY A 19 -9.23 -0.93 9.54
C GLY A 19 -8.02 -1.27 8.67
N VAL A 20 -7.36 -0.29 8.05
CA VAL A 20 -6.03 -0.42 7.44
C VAL A 20 -5.13 0.66 8.00
N GLY A 21 -3.90 0.29 8.34
CA GLY A 21 -2.92 1.24 8.85
C GLY A 21 -1.59 0.57 9.12
N ALA A 22 -0.54 1.37 9.34
CA ALA A 22 0.70 0.87 9.88
C ALA A 22 0.56 0.69 11.40
N PHE A 23 0.70 -0.55 11.90
CA PHE A 23 0.51 -0.85 13.33
C PHE A 23 1.75 -1.36 14.05
N TYR A 24 2.93 -1.31 13.41
CA TYR A 24 4.18 -1.65 14.08
C TYR A 24 5.23 -0.56 13.82
N ALA A 25 5.39 0.34 14.79
CA ALA A 25 6.63 1.06 15.00
C ALA A 25 7.51 0.12 15.82
N GLY A 26 8.52 -0.49 15.19
CA GLY A 26 9.26 -1.65 15.67
C GLY A 26 9.51 -1.72 17.18
N GLU A 27 9.30 -2.89 17.76
CA GLU A 27 9.69 -3.19 19.13
C GLU A 27 11.15 -3.68 19.16
N ASN A 28 11.94 -3.16 20.11
CA ASN A 28 13.17 -3.75 20.64
C ASN A 28 14.20 -4.23 19.58
N GLY A 29 14.69 -3.31 18.74
CA GLY A 29 15.85 -3.56 17.87
C GLY A 29 15.54 -4.23 16.52
N SER A 30 14.29 -4.63 16.29
CA SER A 30 13.79 -4.90 14.93
C SER A 30 12.94 -3.72 14.50
N SER A 31 13.60 -2.68 13.98
CA SER A 31 12.88 -1.65 13.23
C SER A 31 12.21 -2.36 12.06
N THR A 32 10.88 -2.49 12.08
CA THR A 32 10.12 -2.67 10.85
C THR A 32 10.29 -1.37 10.08
N THR A 33 11.45 -1.20 9.46
CA THR A 33 11.75 -0.07 8.60
C THR A 33 10.73 -0.14 7.47
N GLY A 34 9.85 0.85 7.33
CA GLY A 34 8.87 0.90 6.24
C GLY A 34 7.42 0.54 6.60
N ASP A 35 6.66 0.13 5.57
CA ASP A 35 5.21 -0.03 5.62
C ASP A 35 4.79 -1.35 6.32
N ALA A 36 4.82 -1.38 7.66
CA ALA A 36 4.26 -2.47 8.47
C ALA A 36 2.72 -2.42 8.48
N ILE A 37 2.10 -2.64 7.32
CA ILE A 37 0.65 -2.45 7.15
C ILE A 37 -0.12 -3.65 7.67
N PHE A 38 -1.13 -3.37 8.49
CA PHE A 38 -2.13 -4.34 8.92
C PHE A 38 -3.49 -3.98 8.33
N MET A 39 -4.25 -5.02 7.99
CA MET A 39 -5.61 -4.92 7.50
C MET A 39 -6.51 -5.80 8.36
N ARG A 40 -7.43 -5.17 9.09
CA ARG A 40 -8.35 -5.80 10.04
C ARG A 40 -7.61 -6.69 11.06
N GLY A 41 -6.51 -6.18 11.62
CA GLY A 41 -5.70 -6.88 12.64
C GLY A 41 -4.78 -7.98 12.10
N VAL A 42 -4.66 -8.13 10.78
CA VAL A 42 -3.77 -9.12 10.14
C VAL A 42 -2.68 -8.40 9.37
N ASP A 43 -1.44 -8.87 9.50
CA ASP A 43 -0.30 -8.37 8.73
C ASP A 43 -0.55 -8.57 7.22
N THR A 44 -0.44 -7.49 6.45
CA THR A 44 -0.59 -7.48 5.00
C THR A 44 0.66 -6.97 4.27
N SER A 45 1.78 -6.81 4.98
CA SER A 45 3.07 -6.38 4.42
C SER A 45 3.52 -7.26 3.25
N ASN A 46 3.34 -8.58 3.34
CA ASN A 46 3.64 -9.53 2.25
C ASN A 46 2.55 -9.60 1.16
N SER A 47 1.58 -8.69 1.17
CA SER A 47 0.49 -8.62 0.18
C SER A 47 0.33 -7.19 -0.36
N ILE A 48 1.45 -6.49 -0.53
CA ILE A 48 1.55 -5.23 -1.25
C ILE A 48 1.96 -5.53 -2.70
N TYR A 49 1.29 -4.88 -3.65
CA TYR A 49 1.51 -5.03 -5.07
C TYR A 49 1.69 -3.66 -5.70
N VAL A 50 2.72 -3.50 -6.53
CA VAL A 50 2.97 -2.30 -7.34
C VAL A 50 2.85 -2.72 -8.80
N ASP A 51 1.91 -2.12 -9.54
CA ASP A 51 1.57 -2.47 -10.93
C ASP A 51 1.31 -3.98 -11.14
N GLY A 52 0.77 -4.64 -10.11
CA GLY A 52 0.47 -6.08 -10.12
C GLY A 52 1.65 -7.00 -9.75
N ILE A 53 2.86 -6.46 -9.55
CA ILE A 53 4.01 -7.21 -9.05
C ILE A 53 4.06 -7.12 -7.53
N ARG A 54 4.30 -8.26 -6.86
CA ARG A 54 4.42 -8.28 -5.40
C ARG A 54 5.68 -7.53 -4.97
N ASP A 55 5.50 -6.58 -4.06
CA ASP A 55 6.59 -5.83 -3.44
C ASP A 55 6.68 -6.23 -1.95
N ILE A 56 7.79 -6.88 -1.59
CA ILE A 56 8.08 -7.42 -0.25
C ILE A 56 9.08 -6.57 0.53
N GLY A 57 9.39 -5.37 0.05
CA GLY A 57 10.36 -4.48 0.70
C GLY A 57 9.85 -3.89 2.01
N SER A 58 10.66 -4.02 3.06
CA SER A 58 10.56 -3.24 4.31
C SER A 58 11.14 -1.84 4.07
N VAL A 59 10.43 -1.05 3.28
CA VAL A 59 10.75 0.36 2.95
C VAL A 59 9.49 1.20 3.05
N THR A 60 9.65 2.49 3.34
CA THR A 60 8.54 3.46 3.28
C THR A 60 8.32 3.82 1.81
N ARG A 61 7.11 3.58 1.29
CA ARG A 61 6.78 3.91 -0.09
C ARG A 61 6.26 5.34 -0.20
N ASP A 62 6.89 6.10 -1.09
CA ASP A 62 6.47 7.44 -1.47
C ASP A 62 5.34 7.35 -2.52
N THR A 63 4.40 8.29 -2.42
CA THR A 63 3.25 8.43 -3.30
C THR A 63 3.52 9.30 -4.54
N PHE A 64 4.74 9.85 -4.72
CA PHE A 64 5.06 10.75 -5.84
C PHE A 64 4.77 10.15 -7.22
N ASN A 65 5.11 8.87 -7.40
CA ASN A 65 4.84 8.12 -8.64
C ASN A 65 3.58 7.25 -8.55
N THR A 66 2.77 7.38 -7.50
CA THR A 66 1.55 6.57 -7.31
C THR A 66 0.32 7.36 -7.74
N GLN A 67 -0.40 6.84 -8.74
CA GLN A 67 -1.65 7.42 -9.21
C GLN A 67 -2.80 7.08 -8.27
N GLN A 68 -2.90 5.79 -7.91
CA GLN A 68 -3.99 5.26 -7.12
C GLN A 68 -3.49 4.19 -6.14
N VAL A 69 -4.10 4.17 -4.95
CA VAL A 69 -3.98 3.06 -4.00
C VAL A 69 -5.35 2.40 -3.89
N GLU A 70 -5.40 1.11 -4.20
CA GLU A 70 -6.58 0.27 -4.03
C GLU A 70 -6.38 -0.67 -2.84
N VAL A 71 -7.41 -0.74 -1.99
CA VAL A 71 -7.40 -1.60 -0.80
C VAL A 71 -8.44 -2.69 -0.95
N ILE A 72 -7.97 -3.91 -1.16
CA ILE A 72 -8.82 -5.09 -1.33
C ILE A 72 -9.00 -5.74 0.04
N LYS A 73 -10.12 -5.43 0.70
CA LYS A 73 -10.54 -6.04 1.97
C LYS A 73 -11.54 -7.16 1.67
N GLY A 74 -11.06 -8.28 1.13
CA GLY A 74 -11.90 -9.29 0.48
C GLY A 74 -13.25 -9.58 1.14
N ALA A 75 -14.29 -9.55 0.31
CA ALA A 75 -15.46 -10.41 0.43
C ALA A 75 -15.40 -11.36 -0.79
N ARG A 76 -15.74 -12.64 -0.59
CA ARG A 76 -15.55 -13.71 -1.56
C ARG A 76 -15.94 -13.28 -2.98
N ARG A 77 -14.95 -13.09 -3.86
CA ARG A 77 -15.16 -13.02 -5.31
C ARG A 77 -14.14 -13.95 -5.98
N HIS A 78 -14.68 -14.84 -6.79
CA HIS A 78 -13.97 -15.92 -7.47
C HIS A 78 -13.06 -15.35 -8.57
N GLY A 79 -11.77 -15.68 -8.54
CA GLY A 79 -10.84 -15.47 -9.67
C GLY A 79 -9.61 -14.60 -9.37
N LEU A 80 -8.44 -15.24 -9.42
CA LEU A 80 -7.08 -14.71 -9.64
C LEU A 80 -6.43 -13.71 -8.66
N TRP A 81 -7.11 -13.16 -7.65
CA TRP A 81 -6.50 -12.17 -6.76
C TRP A 81 -6.40 -12.60 -5.29
N PRO A 82 -5.35 -12.17 -4.55
CA PRO A 82 -5.27 -12.37 -3.12
C PRO A 82 -6.48 -11.74 -2.43
N GLN A 83 -7.06 -12.46 -1.48
CA GLN A 83 -8.28 -12.03 -0.77
C GLN A 83 -8.06 -10.78 0.10
N ARG A 84 -6.80 -10.39 0.29
CA ARG A 84 -6.34 -9.26 1.11
C ARG A 84 -5.11 -8.70 0.43
N ALA A 85 -5.20 -7.49 -0.12
CA ALA A 85 -4.07 -6.89 -0.83
C ALA A 85 -4.15 -5.36 -0.85
N LEU A 86 -2.97 -4.75 -0.92
CA LEU A 86 -2.78 -3.35 -1.24
C LEU A 86 -2.22 -3.28 -2.66
N ARG A 87 -2.86 -2.53 -3.54
CA ARG A 87 -2.40 -2.32 -4.91
C ARG A 87 -2.05 -0.85 -5.10
N LEU A 88 -0.86 -0.59 -5.61
CA LEU A 88 -0.40 0.72 -6.02
C LEU A 88 -0.30 0.70 -7.54
N ASP A 89 -1.08 1.54 -8.20
CA ASP A 89 -0.95 1.76 -9.64
C ASP A 89 -0.11 3.03 -9.84
N GLN A 90 1.00 2.89 -10.55
CA GLN A 90 1.93 3.99 -10.79
C GLN A 90 1.44 4.89 -11.94
N TYR A 91 1.91 6.15 -11.95
CA TYR A 91 1.72 6.98 -13.13
C TYR A 91 2.45 6.36 -14.32
N ASP A 92 1.75 6.27 -15.44
CA ASP A 92 2.37 5.85 -16.69
C ASP A 92 3.41 6.88 -17.13
N GLN A 93 4.70 6.54 -17.00
CA GLN A 93 5.80 7.43 -17.38
C GLN A 93 5.85 7.69 -18.88
N GLN A 94 5.05 7.00 -19.70
CA GLN A 94 4.95 7.24 -21.15
C GLN A 94 4.03 8.39 -21.54
N ALA A 95 3.21 8.93 -20.63
CA ALA A 95 2.37 10.10 -20.90
C ALA A 95 3.02 11.44 -20.50
N ALA A 96 4.25 11.41 -19.98
CA ALA A 96 5.01 12.60 -19.60
C ALA A 96 6.26 12.77 -20.50
N ALA A 97 6.03 13.03 -21.78
CA ALA A 97 7.02 13.63 -22.67
C ALA A 97 6.36 14.83 -23.36
N PRO A 98 7.12 15.91 -23.62
CA PRO A 98 6.86 17.29 -23.16
C PRO A 98 5.63 17.98 -23.73
#